data_AF-A0A2W5ZIN8-F1
#
_entry.id   AF-A0A2W5ZIN8-F1
#
_cell.length_a   1.000
_cell.length_b   1.000
_cell.length_c   1.000
_cell.angle_alpha   90.00
_cell.angle_beta   90.00
_cell.angle_gamma   90.00
#
_symmetry.space_group_name_H-M   'P 1'
#
loop_
_entity.id
_entity.type
_entity.pdbx_description
1 polymer ?
#
loop_
_entity_poly.entity_id
_entity_poly.type
_entity_poly.pdbx_seq_one_letter_code
_entity_poly.pdbx_strand_id
1 'polypeptide(L)'
;ADVIVVGAGTLRSLPRHRWTPGFVSPDDAALWRQHRTRVRGDASPAPLIVVSANAAVPPRHPAIATPDGDVVVLTRLGAEVSGLPAHVRIVQMEGSGTLQGLAVRSWIEENLSPRFILCEGGPHLFGSLLADGSVDELFLTVAPRIAGRRNDSRSALVQGWAAPPRELTEMTLLSARRAADTLFLRYRVDTV
;
A
#
# COMPACT_ATOMS: atom_id res chain seq x y z
N ALA A 1 -5.59 5.28 8.34
CA ALA A 1 -6.32 4.48 7.35
C ALA A 1 -7.20 3.46 8.05
N ASP A 2 -8.17 2.89 7.35
CA ASP A 2 -8.95 1.74 7.81
C ASP A 2 -8.31 0.44 7.41
N VAL A 3 -7.72 0.44 6.22
CA VAL A 3 -7.00 -0.68 5.64
C VAL A 3 -5.69 -0.13 5.08
N ILE A 4 -4.60 -0.87 5.26
CA ILE A 4 -3.31 -0.57 4.65
C ILE A 4 -3.05 -1.63 3.59
N VAL A 5 -2.66 -1.21 2.39
CA VAL A 5 -2.38 -2.09 1.25
C VAL A 5 -0.93 -1.92 0.84
N VAL A 6 -0.24 -3.03 0.66
CA VAL A 6 1.15 -3.04 0.22
C VAL A 6 1.42 -4.16 -0.79
N GLY A 7 2.24 -3.90 -1.79
CA GLY A 7 2.77 -4.96 -2.66
C GLY A 7 3.84 -5.79 -1.96
N ALA A 8 3.86 -7.11 -2.18
CA ALA A 8 4.86 -7.99 -1.55
C ALA A 8 6.33 -7.64 -1.89
N GLY A 9 6.57 -6.96 -3.02
CA GLY A 9 7.89 -6.38 -3.33
C GLY A 9 8.35 -5.35 -2.30
N THR A 10 7.46 -4.44 -1.91
CA THR A 10 7.73 -3.44 -0.86
C THR A 10 7.92 -4.12 0.49
N LEU A 11 7.07 -5.10 0.82
CA LEU A 11 7.21 -5.91 2.03
C LEU A 11 8.61 -6.52 2.15
N ARG A 12 9.11 -7.15 1.07
CA ARG A 12 10.47 -7.72 1.04
C ARG A 12 11.58 -6.66 1.15
N SER A 13 11.36 -5.47 0.60
CA SER A 13 12.35 -4.37 0.66
C SER A 13 12.47 -3.70 2.03
N LEU A 14 11.46 -3.87 2.90
CA LEU A 14 11.38 -3.26 4.23
C LEU A 14 11.25 -4.34 5.32
N PRO A 15 12.27 -5.21 5.51
CA PRO A 15 12.16 -6.48 6.23
C PRO A 15 11.81 -6.39 7.73
N ARG A 16 11.80 -5.19 8.30
CA ARG A 16 11.49 -4.92 9.71
C ARG A 16 10.23 -4.08 9.91
N HIS A 17 9.65 -3.53 8.84
CA HIS A 17 8.51 -2.62 8.96
C HIS A 17 7.27 -3.36 9.45
N ARG A 18 6.36 -2.69 10.16
CA ARG A 18 5.14 -3.33 10.70
C ARG A 18 3.83 -2.71 10.22
N TRP A 19 3.89 -1.62 9.43
CA TRP A 19 2.71 -0.90 8.94
C TRP A 19 1.75 -0.48 10.05
N THR A 20 2.32 -0.08 11.20
CA THR A 20 1.56 0.49 12.31
C THR A 20 2.13 1.85 12.68
N PRO A 21 1.29 2.83 13.10
CA PRO A 21 1.77 4.14 13.51
C PRO A 21 2.79 4.08 14.66
N GLY A 22 2.58 3.17 15.62
CA GLY A 22 3.50 3.00 16.76
C GLY A 22 4.87 2.41 16.39
N PHE A 23 5.01 1.75 15.23
CA PHE A 23 6.32 1.35 14.74
C PHE A 23 7.11 2.55 14.19
N VAL A 24 6.42 3.49 13.54
CA VAL A 24 7.03 4.67 12.91
C VAL A 24 7.30 5.77 13.93
N SER A 25 6.40 5.98 14.89
CA SER A 25 6.59 6.88 16.03
C SER A 25 6.25 6.16 17.35
N PRO A 26 7.24 5.49 17.96
CA PRO A 26 7.05 4.76 19.22
C PRO A 26 6.64 5.68 20.38
N ASP A 27 7.24 6.86 20.48
CA ASP A 27 6.96 7.83 21.55
C ASP A 27 5.51 8.32 21.52
N ASP A 28 4.90 8.37 20.32
CA ASP A 28 3.51 8.77 20.12
C ASP A 28 2.53 7.58 20.05
N ALA A 29 2.98 6.35 20.27
CA ALA A 29 2.14 5.15 20.04
C ALA A 29 0.84 5.16 20.87
N ALA A 30 0.88 5.69 22.09
CA ALA A 30 -0.31 5.87 22.93
C ALA A 30 -1.29 6.90 22.34
N LEU A 31 -0.77 8.02 21.83
CA LEU A 31 -1.56 9.07 21.18
C LEU A 31 -2.23 8.54 19.91
N TRP A 32 -1.53 7.74 19.10
CA TRP A 32 -2.11 7.13 17.90
C TRP A 32 -3.24 6.16 18.21
N ARG A 33 -3.09 5.33 19.26
CA ARG A 33 -4.16 4.43 19.72
C ARG A 33 -5.38 5.21 20.19
N GLN A 34 -5.18 6.22 21.05
CA GLN A 34 -6.27 7.08 21.54
C GLN A 34 -6.98 7.81 20.38
N HIS A 35 -6.22 8.34 19.44
CA HIS A 35 -6.76 8.99 18.25
C HIS A 35 -7.63 8.03 17.44
N ARG A 36 -7.15 6.79 17.22
CA ARG A 36 -7.91 5.78 16.49
C ARG A 36 -9.20 5.40 17.22
N THR A 37 -9.17 5.16 18.53
CA THR A 37 -10.37 4.92 19.33
C THR A 37 -11.38 6.04 19.19
N ARG A 38 -10.94 7.31 19.21
CA ARG A 38 -11.84 8.46 19.06
C ARG A 38 -12.51 8.52 17.68
N VAL A 39 -11.78 8.18 16.62
CA VAL A 39 -12.27 8.30 15.24
C VAL A 39 -13.00 7.05 14.75
N ARG A 40 -12.71 5.88 15.33
CA ARG A 40 -13.20 4.57 14.89
C ARG A 40 -13.99 3.78 15.94
N GLY A 41 -13.97 4.20 17.20
CA GLY A 41 -14.52 3.43 18.32
C GLY A 41 -13.63 2.25 18.74
N ASP A 42 -12.51 2.02 18.06
CA ASP A 42 -11.61 0.89 18.25
C ASP A 42 -10.14 1.33 18.19
N ALA A 43 -9.30 0.72 19.04
CA ALA A 43 -7.86 0.95 19.08
C ALA A 43 -7.06 -0.03 18.21
N SER A 44 -7.68 -1.12 17.74
CA SER A 44 -7.00 -2.20 17.02
C SER A 44 -6.35 -1.67 15.73
N PRO A 45 -5.11 -2.07 15.38
CA PRO A 45 -4.45 -1.60 14.18
C PRO A 45 -5.27 -1.86 12.90
N ALA A 46 -5.03 -1.05 11.87
CA ALA A 46 -5.65 -1.29 10.57
C ALA A 46 -5.18 -2.65 10.00
N PRO A 47 -6.08 -3.49 9.45
CA PRO A 47 -5.67 -4.68 8.71
C PRO A 47 -4.67 -4.35 7.60
N LEU A 48 -3.69 -5.23 7.43
CA LEU A 48 -2.67 -5.17 6.39
C LEU A 48 -3.04 -6.12 5.25
N ILE A 49 -3.20 -5.57 4.05
CA ILE A 49 -3.45 -6.29 2.82
C ILE A 49 -2.15 -6.36 2.02
N VAL A 50 -1.65 -7.57 1.81
CA VAL A 50 -0.45 -7.82 1.02
C VAL A 50 -0.84 -8.36 -0.35
N VAL A 51 -0.50 -7.60 -1.39
CA VAL A 51 -0.83 -7.96 -2.77
C VAL A 51 0.38 -8.66 -3.41
N SER A 52 0.19 -9.89 -3.87
CA SER A 52 1.24 -10.69 -4.52
C SER A 52 0.67 -11.68 -5.52
N ALA A 53 0.81 -11.44 -6.81
CA ALA A 53 0.27 -12.32 -7.84
C ALA A 53 0.84 -13.76 -7.84
N ASN A 54 2.05 -13.95 -7.32
CA ASN A 54 2.71 -15.26 -7.22
C ASN A 54 2.85 -15.76 -5.78
N ALA A 55 2.10 -15.18 -4.83
CA ALA A 55 2.16 -15.51 -3.41
C ALA A 55 3.58 -15.46 -2.77
N ALA A 56 4.55 -14.77 -3.37
CA ALA A 56 5.91 -14.63 -2.83
C ALA A 56 5.97 -13.70 -1.59
N VAL A 57 5.32 -14.11 -0.50
CA VAL A 57 5.23 -13.38 0.76
C VAL A 57 6.19 -14.04 1.77
N PRO A 58 7.16 -13.30 2.35
CA PRO A 58 8.11 -13.86 3.32
C PRO A 58 7.40 -14.25 4.63
N PRO A 59 7.29 -15.55 4.96
CA PRO A 59 6.46 -16.01 6.09
C PRO A 59 7.00 -15.58 7.46
N ARG A 60 8.32 -15.34 7.55
CA ARG A 60 9.01 -14.91 8.78
C ARG A 60 9.08 -13.39 8.94
N HIS A 61 8.53 -12.63 8.00
CA HIS A 61 8.51 -11.17 8.11
C HIS A 61 7.66 -10.77 9.32
N PRO A 62 8.08 -9.83 10.19
CA PRO A 62 7.37 -9.51 11.43
C PRO A 62 5.92 -9.07 11.21
N ALA A 63 5.65 -8.32 10.13
CA ALA A 63 4.28 -7.96 9.73
C ALA A 63 3.41 -9.13 9.21
N ILE A 64 3.97 -10.33 9.09
CA ILE A 64 3.28 -11.57 8.66
C ILE A 64 3.25 -12.59 9.79
N ALA A 65 4.41 -12.87 10.39
CA ALA A 65 4.59 -13.88 11.43
C ALA A 65 3.95 -13.48 12.77
N THR A 66 4.09 -12.21 13.15
CA THR A 66 3.63 -11.67 14.43
C THR A 66 3.03 -10.28 14.20
N PRO A 67 1.93 -10.18 13.43
CA PRO A 67 1.36 -8.89 13.08
C PRO A 67 0.65 -8.25 14.29
N ASP A 68 0.57 -6.93 14.32
CA ASP A 68 -0.18 -6.21 15.36
C ASP A 68 -1.70 -6.18 15.08
N GLY A 69 -2.14 -6.54 13.87
CA GLY A 69 -3.53 -6.60 13.43
C GLY A 69 -3.74 -7.66 12.35
N ASP A 70 -4.94 -7.75 11.78
CA ASP A 70 -5.27 -8.77 10.79
C ASP A 70 -4.43 -8.64 9.51
N VAL A 71 -4.07 -9.78 8.92
CA VAL A 71 -3.31 -9.84 7.67
C VAL A 71 -4.08 -10.63 6.63
N VAL A 72 -4.24 -10.03 5.45
CA VAL A 72 -4.81 -10.70 4.28
C VAL A 72 -3.79 -10.69 3.15
N VAL A 73 -3.57 -11.83 2.53
CA VAL A 73 -2.78 -11.95 1.29
C VAL A 73 -3.72 -12.10 0.11
N LEU A 74 -3.72 -11.11 -0.79
CA LEU A 74 -4.39 -11.19 -2.08
C LEU A 74 -3.40 -11.76 -3.10
N THR A 75 -3.72 -12.91 -3.67
CA THR A 75 -2.90 -13.60 -4.65
C THR A 75 -3.73 -14.05 -5.84
N ARG A 76 -3.07 -14.40 -6.93
CA ARG A 76 -3.73 -14.94 -8.12
C ARG A 76 -4.25 -16.36 -7.86
N LEU A 77 -5.37 -16.71 -8.48
CA LEU A 77 -5.87 -18.07 -8.52
C LEU A 77 -4.81 -19.03 -9.08
N GLY A 78 -4.61 -20.16 -8.41
CA GLY A 78 -3.59 -21.14 -8.77
C GLY A 78 -2.15 -20.77 -8.38
N ALA A 79 -1.92 -19.63 -7.72
CA ALA A 79 -0.61 -19.37 -7.11
C ALA A 79 -0.34 -20.38 -5.98
N GLU A 80 0.86 -20.94 -5.95
CA GLU A 80 1.29 -21.83 -4.88
C GLU A 80 1.56 -21.01 -3.61
N VAL A 81 0.79 -21.26 -2.56
CA VAL A 81 0.94 -20.59 -1.26
C VAL A 81 1.51 -21.60 -0.27
N SER A 82 2.66 -21.30 0.32
CA SER A 82 3.33 -22.19 1.26
C SER A 82 3.95 -21.43 2.43
N GLY A 83 3.94 -22.06 3.61
CA GLY A 83 4.65 -21.58 4.80
C GLY A 83 4.07 -20.35 5.50
N LEU A 84 2.95 -19.77 5.04
CA LEU A 84 2.29 -18.67 5.73
C LEU A 84 1.64 -19.15 7.04
N PRO A 85 1.70 -18.34 8.13
CA PRO A 85 1.02 -18.65 9.38
C PRO A 85 -0.50 -18.81 9.23
N ALA A 86 -1.12 -19.63 10.08
CA ALA A 86 -2.55 -19.96 10.01
C ALA A 86 -3.48 -18.74 10.21
N HIS A 87 -3.03 -17.68 10.89
CA HIS A 87 -3.81 -16.44 11.06
C HIS A 87 -3.83 -15.55 9.81
N VAL A 88 -3.01 -15.83 8.81
CA VAL A 88 -2.99 -15.06 7.56
C VAL A 88 -4.14 -15.54 6.67
N ARG A 89 -5.12 -14.67 6.41
CA ARG A 89 -6.20 -14.96 5.47
C ARG A 89 -5.66 -14.89 4.04
N ILE A 90 -5.79 -15.96 3.29
CA ILE A 90 -5.39 -16.00 1.88
C ILE A 90 -6.63 -15.88 1.01
N VAL A 91 -6.57 -14.99 0.02
CA VAL A 91 -7.63 -14.78 -0.96
C VAL A 91 -7.05 -14.93 -2.35
N GLN A 92 -7.64 -15.83 -3.12
CA GLN A 92 -7.30 -16.04 -4.52
C GLN A 92 -8.24 -15.24 -5.41
N MET A 93 -7.65 -14.53 -6.37
CA MET A 93 -8.35 -13.65 -7.30
C MET A 93 -8.12 -14.12 -8.72
N GLU A 94 -9.16 -14.05 -9.55
CA GLU A 94 -9.07 -14.35 -10.98
C GLU A 94 -8.10 -13.39 -11.69
N GLY A 95 -7.52 -13.85 -12.80
CA GLY A 95 -6.67 -13.03 -13.67
C GLY A 95 -5.37 -13.70 -14.12
N SER A 96 -4.71 -13.08 -15.10
CA SER A 96 -3.41 -13.50 -15.61
C SER A 96 -2.36 -12.41 -15.37
N GLY A 97 -1.16 -12.80 -14.94
CA GLY A 97 -0.09 -11.83 -14.65
C GLY A 97 -0.30 -11.09 -13.33
N THR A 98 -0.31 -9.75 -13.37
CA THR A 98 -0.48 -8.89 -12.19
C THR A 98 -1.94 -8.81 -11.76
N LEU A 99 -2.19 -8.66 -10.45
CA LEU A 99 -3.55 -8.40 -9.95
C LEU A 99 -3.99 -6.99 -10.36
N GLN A 100 -5.19 -6.91 -10.93
CA GLN A 100 -5.84 -5.65 -11.31
C GLN A 100 -6.07 -4.79 -10.06
N GLY A 101 -5.77 -3.50 -10.17
CA GLY A 101 -5.95 -2.53 -9.09
C GLY A 101 -7.42 -2.41 -8.69
N LEU A 102 -8.33 -2.40 -9.67
CA LEU A 102 -9.77 -2.35 -9.41
C LEU A 102 -10.23 -3.59 -8.62
N ALA A 103 -9.82 -4.79 -9.03
CA ALA A 103 -10.18 -6.01 -8.33
C ALA A 103 -9.69 -6.00 -6.86
N VAL A 104 -8.45 -5.54 -6.62
CA VAL A 104 -7.90 -5.36 -5.27
C VAL A 104 -8.75 -4.37 -4.46
N ARG A 105 -9.08 -3.21 -5.03
CA ARG A 105 -9.89 -2.18 -4.38
C ARG A 105 -11.30 -2.69 -4.06
N SER A 106 -11.99 -3.27 -5.04
CA SER A 106 -13.36 -3.78 -4.88
C SER A 106 -13.43 -4.87 -3.81
N TRP A 107 -12.48 -5.81 -3.79
CA TRP A 107 -12.46 -6.84 -2.74
C TRP A 107 -12.35 -6.21 -1.34
N ILE A 108 -11.48 -5.21 -1.17
CA ILE A 108 -11.32 -4.50 0.10
C ILE A 108 -12.62 -3.77 0.50
N GLU A 109 -13.25 -3.07 -0.44
CA GLU A 109 -14.50 -2.34 -0.21
C GLU A 109 -15.64 -3.26 0.22
N GLU A 110 -15.81 -4.38 -0.49
CA GLU A 110 -16.87 -5.36 -0.25
C GLU A 110 -16.68 -6.13 1.07
N ASN A 111 -15.45 -6.45 1.45
CA ASN A 111 -15.18 -7.35 2.58
C ASN A 111 -14.87 -6.61 3.88
N LEU A 112 -14.36 -5.38 3.82
CA LEU A 112 -13.89 -4.64 4.99
C LEU A 112 -14.61 -3.30 5.18
N SER A 113 -15.39 -2.86 4.18
CA SER A 113 -16.15 -1.59 4.20
C SER A 113 -15.35 -0.38 4.74
N PRO A 114 -14.10 -0.17 4.31
CA PRO A 114 -13.30 0.94 4.80
C PRO A 114 -13.80 2.28 4.26
N ARG A 115 -13.62 3.34 5.05
CA ARG A 115 -13.72 4.72 4.56
C ARG A 115 -12.44 5.18 3.88
N PHE A 116 -11.28 4.70 4.33
CA PHE A 116 -9.97 5.07 3.77
C PHE A 116 -9.06 3.85 3.58
N ILE A 117 -8.70 3.57 2.33
CA ILE A 117 -7.69 2.59 1.94
C ILE A 117 -6.37 3.34 1.72
N LEU A 118 -5.32 3.00 2.48
CA LEU A 118 -3.99 3.58 2.28
C LEU A 118 -3.11 2.59 1.53
N CYS A 119 -2.72 2.93 0.31
CA CYS A 119 -1.69 2.19 -0.43
C CYS A 119 -0.31 2.75 -0.09
N GLU A 120 0.57 1.94 0.50
CA GLU A 120 1.97 2.30 0.76
C GLU A 120 2.92 1.75 -0.32
N GLY A 121 2.41 1.62 -1.56
CA GLY A 121 3.15 1.09 -2.71
C GLY A 121 3.11 -0.45 -2.77
N GLY A 122 3.92 -1.17 -3.52
CA GLY A 122 5.04 -0.73 -4.34
C GLY A 122 4.68 -0.35 -5.77
N PRO A 123 5.69 -0.01 -6.57
CA PRO A 123 5.50 0.68 -7.84
C PRO A 123 4.61 -0.04 -8.86
N HIS A 124 4.60 -1.38 -8.85
CA HIS A 124 3.71 -2.18 -9.71
C HIS A 124 2.26 -2.19 -9.21
N LEU A 125 2.03 -2.24 -7.89
CA LEU A 125 0.68 -2.12 -7.33
C LEU A 125 0.15 -0.71 -7.56
N PHE A 126 0.98 0.32 -7.36
CA PHE A 126 0.55 1.68 -7.63
C PHE A 126 0.26 1.90 -9.12
N GLY A 127 1.07 1.30 -10.02
CA GLY A 127 0.79 1.30 -11.45
C GLY A 127 -0.52 0.61 -11.83
N SER A 128 -0.86 -0.53 -11.23
CA SER A 128 -2.14 -1.19 -11.52
C SER A 128 -3.35 -0.40 -10.99
N LEU A 129 -3.21 0.26 -9.83
CA LEU A 129 -4.24 1.16 -9.31
C LEU A 129 -4.45 2.38 -10.21
N LEU A 130 -3.39 2.97 -10.76
CA LEU A 130 -3.49 4.07 -11.72
C LEU A 130 -4.11 3.62 -13.05
N ALA A 131 -3.68 2.46 -13.58
CA ALA A 131 -4.20 1.89 -14.81
C ALA A 131 -5.72 1.69 -14.77
N ASP A 132 -6.24 1.29 -13.60
CA ASP A 132 -7.65 1.01 -13.40
C ASP A 132 -8.43 2.20 -12.80
N GLY A 133 -7.85 3.42 -12.80
CA GLY A 133 -8.52 4.62 -12.29
C GLY A 133 -8.92 4.53 -10.81
N SER A 134 -8.23 3.70 -10.03
CA SER A 134 -8.60 3.33 -8.65
C SER A 134 -7.93 4.19 -7.58
N VAL A 135 -7.26 5.29 -7.96
CA VAL A 135 -6.56 6.22 -7.06
C VAL A 135 -7.33 7.52 -6.94
N ASP A 136 -7.66 7.92 -5.71
CA ASP A 136 -8.36 9.18 -5.46
C ASP A 136 -7.39 10.32 -5.09
N GLU A 137 -6.32 10.01 -4.35
CA GLU A 137 -5.33 10.97 -3.88
C GLU A 137 -3.91 10.39 -3.85
N LEU A 138 -2.91 11.24 -4.06
CA LEU A 138 -1.48 10.90 -3.95
C LEU A 138 -0.80 11.76 -2.88
N PHE A 139 -0.23 11.11 -1.88
CA PHE A 139 0.69 11.71 -0.92
C PHE A 139 2.13 11.46 -1.40
N LEU A 140 2.79 12.51 -1.90
CA LEU A 140 4.13 12.43 -2.46
C LEU A 140 5.14 13.14 -1.55
N THR A 141 6.15 12.39 -1.11
CA THR A 141 7.29 12.93 -0.36
C THR A 141 8.46 13.19 -1.30
N VAL A 142 8.95 14.43 -1.34
CA VAL A 142 10.15 14.81 -2.09
C VAL A 142 11.27 15.11 -1.11
N ALA A 143 12.23 14.20 -1.01
CA ALA A 143 13.42 14.36 -0.19
C ALA A 143 14.50 15.19 -0.93
N PRO A 144 15.37 15.93 -0.20
CA PRO A 144 16.43 16.76 -0.79
C PRO A 144 17.63 15.89 -1.21
N ARG A 145 17.39 14.84 -1.99
CA ARG A 145 18.39 13.85 -2.40
C ARG A 145 18.21 13.50 -3.87
N ILE A 146 19.32 13.45 -4.59
CA ILE A 146 19.35 13.07 -6.01
C ILE A 146 19.94 11.67 -6.13
N ALA A 147 19.26 10.81 -6.89
CA ALA A 147 19.75 9.48 -7.22
C ALA A 147 19.46 9.17 -8.71
N GLY A 148 20.44 9.41 -9.59
CA GLY A 148 20.35 9.05 -11.01
C GLY A 148 20.46 7.55 -11.24
N ARG A 149 20.01 7.01 -12.39
CA ARG A 149 20.04 5.57 -12.75
C ARG A 149 21.33 5.23 -13.50
N ARG A 150 21.95 4.08 -13.21
CA ARG A 150 23.14 3.61 -13.97
C ARG A 150 22.80 2.38 -14.79
N ASN A 151 22.65 1.23 -14.13
CA ASN A 151 22.21 -0.06 -14.68
C ASN A 151 21.44 -0.87 -13.61
N ASP A 152 21.01 -0.20 -12.54
CA ASP A 152 20.38 -0.80 -11.37
C ASP A 152 18.84 -0.84 -11.52
N SER A 153 18.23 -1.90 -11.00
CA SER A 153 16.78 -2.12 -11.00
C SER A 153 16.06 -1.28 -9.93
N ARG A 154 16.46 -0.01 -9.76
CA ARG A 154 15.70 0.90 -8.90
C ARG A 154 14.35 1.19 -9.55
N SER A 155 13.29 0.91 -8.80
CA SER A 155 11.94 1.19 -9.24
C SER A 155 11.68 2.69 -9.26
N ALA A 156 10.97 3.16 -10.29
CA ALA A 156 10.37 4.49 -10.28
C ALA A 156 9.17 4.51 -9.32
N LEU A 157 8.52 5.68 -9.16
CA LEU A 157 7.27 5.79 -8.40
C LEU A 157 6.20 4.83 -8.94
N VAL A 158 6.09 4.76 -10.28
CA VAL A 158 5.13 3.92 -11.00
C VAL A 158 5.88 2.91 -11.86
N GLN A 159 5.40 1.67 -11.87
CA GLN A 159 5.90 0.59 -12.74
C GLN A 159 4.72 -0.22 -13.29
N GLY A 160 4.87 -0.80 -14.47
CA GLY A 160 3.82 -1.63 -15.10
C GLY A 160 2.66 -0.83 -15.72
N TRP A 161 2.67 0.49 -15.61
CA TRP A 161 1.75 1.39 -16.31
C TRP A 161 2.52 2.57 -16.91
N ALA A 162 2.11 2.97 -18.11
CA ALA A 162 2.59 4.16 -18.81
C ALA A 162 1.44 4.67 -19.69
N ALA A 163 1.36 5.99 -19.86
CA ALA A 163 0.33 6.62 -20.65
C ALA A 163 0.91 7.70 -21.57
N PRO A 164 0.39 7.88 -22.79
CA PRO A 164 0.67 9.05 -23.61
C PRO A 164 0.09 10.33 -22.96
N PRO A 165 0.51 11.53 -23.36
CA PRO A 165 0.09 12.80 -22.74
C PRO A 165 -1.43 12.97 -22.55
N ARG A 166 -2.23 12.50 -23.52
CA ARG A 166 -3.70 12.58 -23.50
C ARG A 166 -4.39 11.62 -22.53
N GLU A 167 -3.65 10.65 -21.99
CA GLU A 167 -4.14 9.59 -21.09
C GLU A 167 -3.43 9.68 -19.72
N LEU A 168 -2.70 10.77 -19.46
CA LEU A 168 -2.10 11.02 -18.16
C LEU A 168 -3.20 11.21 -17.11
N THR A 169 -2.93 10.69 -15.91
CA THR A 169 -3.75 10.99 -14.75
C THR A 169 -3.50 12.43 -14.31
N GLU A 170 -4.45 13.31 -14.60
CA GLU A 170 -4.42 14.71 -14.16
C GLU A 170 -4.67 14.79 -12.65
N MET A 171 -3.97 15.73 -12.00
CA MET A 171 -4.06 15.88 -10.55
C MET A 171 -3.99 17.34 -10.10
N THR A 172 -4.88 17.72 -9.20
CA THR A 172 -4.86 19.02 -8.52
C THR A 172 -4.03 18.94 -7.24
N LEU A 173 -3.06 19.86 -7.06
CA LEU A 173 -2.34 20.02 -5.79
C LEU A 173 -3.28 20.59 -4.71
N LEU A 174 -3.56 19.80 -3.66
CA LEU A 174 -4.39 20.21 -2.54
C LEU A 174 -3.59 20.91 -1.44
N SER A 175 -2.37 20.45 -1.17
CA SER A 175 -1.51 21.07 -0.15
C SER A 175 -0.04 20.75 -0.35
N ALA A 176 0.83 21.70 0.01
CA ALA A 176 2.27 21.51 0.12
C ALA A 176 2.72 21.88 1.53
N ARG A 177 3.39 20.96 2.21
CA ARG A 177 3.96 21.17 3.55
C ARG A 177 5.46 20.92 3.51
N ARG A 178 6.20 21.66 4.33
CA ARG A 178 7.65 21.52 4.48
C ARG A 178 7.96 21.09 5.91
N ALA A 179 8.84 20.12 6.08
CA ALA A 179 9.50 19.84 7.35
C ALA A 179 11.01 19.68 7.10
N ALA A 180 11.82 20.51 7.76
CA ALA A 180 13.22 20.71 7.39
C ALA A 180 13.33 20.89 5.86
N ASP A 181 14.14 20.11 5.17
CA ASP A 181 14.33 20.23 3.71
C ASP A 181 13.52 19.21 2.89
N THR A 182 12.51 18.58 3.50
CA THR A 182 11.61 17.63 2.82
C THR A 182 10.26 18.28 2.52
N LEU A 183 9.73 18.04 1.32
CA LEU A 183 8.38 18.44 0.94
C LEU A 183 7.40 17.26 1.03
N PHE A 184 6.22 17.54 1.56
CA PHE A 184 5.08 16.63 1.60
C PHE A 184 3.95 17.25 0.79
N LEU A 185 3.66 16.64 -0.35
CA LEU A 185 2.68 17.09 -1.32
C LEU A 185 1.47 16.19 -1.26
N ARG A 186 0.28 16.78 -1.32
CA ARG A 186 -0.99 16.05 -1.39
C ARG A 186 -1.70 16.47 -2.67
N TYR A 187 -1.93 15.51 -3.54
CA TYR A 187 -2.64 15.68 -4.79
C TYR A 187 -3.96 14.92 -4.75
N ARG A 188 -4.98 15.45 -5.44
CA ARG A 188 -6.22 14.74 -5.74
C ARG A 188 -6.23 14.41 -7.23
N VAL A 189 -6.65 13.21 -7.58
CA VAL A 189 -6.91 12.84 -8.98
C VAL A 189 -8.13 13.58 -9.46
N ASP A 190 -8.02 14.24 -10.62
CA ASP A 190 -9.14 14.92 -11.23
C ASP A 190 -10.04 13.88 -11.92
N THR A 191 -11.29 13.75 -11.45
CA THR A 191 -12.26 12.87 -12.11
C THR A 191 -12.63 13.44 -13.47
N VAL A 192 -12.52 12.61 -14.51
CA VAL A 192 -13.06 12.88 -15.85
C VAL A 192 -14.57 12.81 -15.82
#